data_AF-A0A7C5N1U8-F1
#
_entry.id   AF-A0A7C5N1U8-F1
#
_cell.length_a   1.000
_cell.length_b   1.000
_cell.length_c   1.000
_cell.angle_alpha   90.00
_cell.angle_beta   90.00
_cell.angle_gamma   90.00
#
_symmetry.space_group_name_H-M   'P 1'
#
loop_
_entity.id
_entity.type
_entity.pdbx_description
1 polymer ?
#
loop_
_entity_poly.entity_id
_entity_poly.type
_entity_poly.pdbx_seq_one_letter_code
_entity_poly.pdbx_strand_id
1 'polypeptide(L)'
;MEHASIAAFARFALQLLEQGAPADLIERTHEAMADETRHARTCFALASAYAGERIGPGALPMDGALEGRDDATILRLVIREGCIGETVAAIEAAEAAAHASDPVVRVILEGIAADEHRHAELAWKYVDWMLSQGDEAMAATLLAEIEAATVDASVPFTVREGDGGLLEHGALGETLRRRIRREALAEVVAPCARELIRKHRQTARRSA
;
A
#
# COMPACT_ATOMS: atom_id res chain seq x y z
N MET A 1 -5.66 -9.21 -4.10
CA MET A 1 -4.79 -8.19 -3.51
C MET A 1 -4.88 -8.36 -2.00
N GLU A 2 -6.02 -8.03 -1.40
CA GLU A 2 -6.23 -8.04 0.07
C GLU A 2 -5.93 -9.39 0.75
N HIS A 3 -6.35 -10.49 0.12
CA HIS A 3 -6.07 -11.83 0.66
C HIS A 3 -4.55 -12.14 0.73
N ALA A 4 -3.76 -11.62 -0.20
CA ALA A 4 -2.30 -11.79 -0.15
C ALA A 4 -1.64 -10.85 0.87
N SER A 5 -2.21 -9.66 1.09
CA SER A 5 -1.73 -8.66 2.05
C SER A 5 -1.75 -9.18 3.49
N ILE A 6 -2.67 -10.09 3.84
CA ILE A 6 -2.70 -10.78 5.14
C ILE A 6 -1.35 -11.46 5.46
N ALA A 7 -0.79 -12.20 4.49
CA ALA A 7 0.49 -12.87 4.66
C ALA A 7 1.66 -11.88 4.74
N ALA A 8 1.57 -10.76 4.00
CA ALA A 8 2.56 -9.69 4.03
C ALA A 8 2.62 -9.02 5.42
N PHE A 9 1.49 -8.64 6.00
CA PHE A 9 1.44 -8.06 7.35
C PHE A 9 1.84 -9.06 8.44
N ALA A 10 1.46 -10.33 8.31
CA ALA A 10 1.91 -11.38 9.24
C ALA A 10 3.44 -11.52 9.25
N ARG A 11 4.06 -11.51 8.06
CA ARG A 11 5.53 -11.51 7.93
C ARG A 11 6.13 -10.23 8.49
N PHE A 12 5.53 -9.08 8.19
CA PHE A 12 6.04 -7.78 8.65
C PHE A 12 6.01 -7.66 10.18
N ALA A 13 4.98 -8.19 10.85
CA ALA A 13 4.92 -8.25 12.31
C ALA A 13 6.11 -9.02 12.91
N LEU A 14 6.49 -10.15 12.31
CA LEU A 14 7.66 -10.93 12.74
C LEU A 14 8.98 -10.18 12.49
N GLN A 15 9.09 -9.48 11.36
CA GLN A 15 10.25 -8.66 11.02
C GLN A 15 10.42 -7.49 11.99
N LEU A 16 9.34 -6.79 12.34
CA LEU A 16 9.34 -5.72 13.33
C LEU A 16 9.81 -6.22 14.71
N LEU A 17 9.38 -7.42 15.10
CA LEU A 17 9.84 -8.06 16.33
C LEU A 17 11.34 -8.39 16.28
N GLU A 18 11.82 -8.93 15.16
CA GLU A 18 13.24 -9.24 14.95
C GLU A 18 14.12 -7.98 15.02
N GLN A 19 13.65 -6.87 14.46
CA GLN A 19 14.35 -5.58 14.44
C GLN A 19 14.24 -4.80 15.77
N GLY A 20 13.43 -5.26 16.73
CA GLY A 20 13.18 -4.54 17.97
C GLY A 20 12.44 -3.21 17.75
N ALA A 21 11.53 -3.18 16.79
CA ALA A 21 10.78 -1.98 16.41
C ALA A 21 9.87 -1.47 17.54
N PRO A 22 9.53 -0.16 17.54
CA PRO A 22 8.55 0.42 18.45
C PRO A 22 7.25 -0.38 18.51
N ALA A 23 6.72 -0.56 19.72
CA ALA A 23 5.52 -1.36 19.97
C ALA A 23 4.29 -0.85 19.19
N ASP A 24 4.20 0.46 18.92
CA ASP A 24 3.10 1.04 18.17
C ASP A 24 3.10 0.61 16.68
N LEU A 25 4.26 0.33 16.08
CA LEU A 25 4.34 -0.21 14.72
C LEU A 25 3.81 -1.65 14.67
N ILE A 26 4.09 -2.44 15.71
CA ILE A 26 3.62 -3.83 15.83
C ILE A 26 2.10 -3.86 16.01
N GLU A 27 1.57 -3.02 16.91
CA GLU A 27 0.13 -2.90 17.16
C GLU A 27 -0.62 -2.52 15.87
N ARG A 28 -0.18 -1.47 15.18
CA ARG A 28 -0.75 -1.03 13.90
C ARG A 28 -0.67 -2.08 12.80
N THR A 29 0.39 -2.90 12.79
CA THR A 29 0.54 -4.00 11.83
C THR A 29 -0.50 -5.09 12.06
N HIS A 30 -0.81 -5.42 13.32
CA HIS A 30 -1.88 -6.36 13.63
C HIS A 30 -3.27 -5.81 13.27
N GLU A 31 -3.49 -4.51 13.50
CA GLU A 31 -4.72 -3.83 13.06
C GLU A 31 -4.88 -3.92 11.53
N ALA A 32 -3.82 -3.58 10.78
CA ALA A 32 -3.83 -3.66 9.32
C ALA A 32 -4.12 -5.10 8.82
N MET A 33 -3.50 -6.11 9.43
CA MET A 33 -3.78 -7.52 9.10
C MET A 33 -5.26 -7.91 9.34
N ALA A 34 -5.89 -7.37 10.38
CA ALA A 34 -7.31 -7.58 10.65
C ALA A 34 -8.20 -6.85 9.63
N ASP A 35 -7.79 -5.66 9.21
CA ASP A 35 -8.43 -4.87 8.16
C ASP A 35 -8.41 -5.63 6.82
N GLU A 36 -7.26 -6.16 6.41
CA GLU A 36 -7.12 -6.99 5.19
C GLU A 36 -8.00 -8.23 5.21
N THR A 37 -8.12 -8.88 6.37
CA THR A 37 -9.01 -10.03 6.54
C THR A 37 -10.47 -9.63 6.32
N ARG A 38 -10.88 -8.45 6.80
CA ARG A 38 -12.22 -7.90 6.58
C ARG A 38 -12.43 -7.53 5.12
N HIS A 39 -11.47 -6.84 4.49
CA HIS A 39 -11.55 -6.45 3.09
C HIS A 39 -11.68 -7.67 2.18
N ALA A 40 -10.81 -8.67 2.35
CA ALA A 40 -10.85 -9.90 1.58
C ALA A 40 -12.24 -10.58 1.66
N ARG A 41 -12.80 -10.70 2.87
CA ARG A 41 -14.15 -11.28 3.07
C ARG A 41 -15.22 -10.49 2.34
N THR A 42 -15.20 -9.17 2.46
CA THR A 42 -16.19 -8.31 1.82
C THR A 42 -16.06 -8.33 0.30
N CYS A 43 -14.84 -8.27 -0.24
CA CYS A 43 -14.57 -8.37 -1.67
C CYS A 43 -15.04 -9.72 -2.25
N PHE A 44 -14.80 -10.83 -1.56
CA PHE A 44 -15.32 -12.14 -1.98
C PHE A 44 -16.83 -12.25 -1.87
N ALA A 45 -17.46 -11.59 -0.89
CA ALA A 45 -18.91 -11.53 -0.78
C ALA A 45 -19.53 -10.76 -1.96
N LEU A 46 -18.96 -9.62 -2.34
CA LEU A 46 -19.37 -8.87 -3.54
C LEU A 46 -19.16 -9.71 -4.80
N ALA A 47 -17.97 -10.30 -4.99
CA ALA A 47 -17.69 -11.14 -6.14
C ALA A 47 -18.69 -12.32 -6.26
N SER A 48 -19.02 -12.95 -5.14
CA SER A 48 -20.01 -14.03 -5.10
C SER A 48 -21.41 -13.54 -5.49
N ALA A 49 -21.80 -12.35 -5.02
CA ALA A 49 -23.10 -11.75 -5.35
C ALA A 49 -23.21 -11.43 -6.86
N TYR A 50 -22.15 -10.89 -7.46
CA TYR A 50 -22.10 -10.63 -8.90
C TYR A 50 -22.08 -11.91 -9.75
N ALA A 51 -21.35 -12.95 -9.31
CA ALA A 51 -21.24 -14.20 -10.05
C ALA A 51 -22.45 -15.14 -9.90
N GLY A 52 -23.27 -14.94 -8.86
CA GLY A 52 -24.37 -15.84 -8.52
C GLY A 52 -23.92 -17.19 -7.95
N GLU A 53 -22.64 -17.33 -7.62
CA GLU A 53 -22.05 -18.51 -7.00
C GLU A 53 -21.05 -18.12 -5.91
N ARG A 54 -20.71 -19.06 -5.03
CA ARG A 54 -19.75 -18.78 -3.95
C ARG A 54 -18.32 -18.73 -4.51
N ILE A 55 -17.74 -17.54 -4.49
CA ILE A 55 -16.31 -17.30 -4.74
C ILE A 55 -15.63 -17.09 -3.38
N GLY A 56 -14.47 -17.71 -3.18
CA GLY A 56 -13.71 -17.60 -1.94
C GLY A 56 -12.21 -17.52 -2.18
N PRO A 57 -11.44 -17.23 -1.13
CA PRO A 57 -9.99 -17.17 -1.22
C PRO A 57 -9.38 -18.51 -1.58
N GLY A 58 -8.31 -18.47 -2.37
CA GLY A 58 -7.38 -19.58 -2.53
C GLY A 58 -6.45 -19.72 -1.32
N ALA A 59 -5.46 -20.62 -1.44
CA ALA A 59 -4.39 -20.72 -0.45
C ALA A 59 -3.66 -19.37 -0.29
N LEU A 60 -3.25 -19.06 0.94
CA LEU A 60 -2.38 -17.90 1.17
C LEU A 60 -1.02 -18.17 0.51
N PRO A 61 -0.47 -17.19 -0.25
CA PRO A 61 0.86 -17.34 -0.82
C PRO A 61 1.89 -17.26 0.33
N MET A 62 2.37 -18.43 0.77
CA MET A 62 3.34 -18.55 1.88
C MET A 62 4.77 -18.84 1.41
N ASP A 63 4.99 -18.94 0.10
CA ASP A 63 6.32 -19.20 -0.47
C ASP A 63 7.28 -18.05 -0.11
N GLY A 64 8.44 -18.39 0.43
CA GLY A 64 9.43 -17.40 0.88
C GLY A 64 8.98 -16.53 2.07
N ALA A 65 7.95 -16.92 2.83
CA ALA A 65 7.43 -16.12 3.95
C ALA A 65 8.47 -15.84 5.05
N LEU A 66 9.55 -16.60 5.12
CA LEU A 66 10.66 -16.43 6.07
C LEU A 66 11.96 -15.93 5.40
N GLU A 67 11.91 -15.62 4.09
CA GLU A 67 13.03 -15.06 3.33
C GLU A 67 13.04 -13.52 3.41
N GLY A 68 14.18 -12.89 3.10
CA GLY A 68 14.29 -11.43 3.10
C GLY A 68 14.26 -10.79 4.50
N ARG A 69 15.09 -11.29 5.41
CA ARG A 69 15.21 -10.80 6.80
C ARG A 69 16.18 -9.62 6.97
N ASP A 70 16.93 -9.25 5.93
CA ASP A 70 17.80 -8.10 6.03
C ASP A 70 17.02 -6.78 5.94
N ASP A 71 17.44 -5.80 6.73
CA ASP A 71 16.79 -4.49 6.84
C ASP A 71 16.56 -3.79 5.50
N ALA A 72 17.51 -3.94 4.56
CA ALA A 72 17.41 -3.29 3.25
C ALA A 72 16.31 -3.93 2.39
N THR A 73 16.15 -5.25 2.45
CA THR A 73 15.05 -5.95 1.77
C THR A 73 13.71 -5.60 2.37
N ILE A 74 13.60 -5.56 3.70
CA ILE A 74 12.36 -5.16 4.39
C ILE A 74 11.99 -3.72 4.03
N LEU A 75 12.97 -2.81 4.07
CA LEU A 75 12.76 -1.40 3.70
C LEU A 75 12.25 -1.26 2.26
N ARG A 76 12.87 -1.92 1.28
CA ARG A 76 12.40 -1.88 -0.12
C ARG A 76 10.97 -2.38 -0.25
N LEU A 77 10.62 -3.45 0.46
CA LEU A 77 9.27 -4.01 0.44
C LEU A 77 8.26 -3.02 1.02
N VAL A 78 8.54 -2.43 2.18
CA VAL A 78 7.66 -1.44 2.82
C VAL A 78 7.52 -0.18 1.98
N ILE A 79 8.55 0.24 1.25
CA ILE A 79 8.44 1.37 0.31
C ILE A 79 7.50 1.02 -0.86
N ARG A 80 7.69 -0.16 -1.48
CA ARG A 80 6.94 -0.57 -2.67
C ARG A 80 5.48 -0.88 -2.37
N GLU A 81 5.24 -1.72 -1.37
CA GLU A 81 3.90 -2.23 -1.05
C GLU A 81 3.19 -1.27 -0.10
N GLY A 82 3.86 -0.84 0.97
CA GLY A 82 3.30 0.06 1.97
C GLY A 82 3.19 1.52 1.50
N CYS A 83 4.32 2.18 1.25
CA CYS A 83 4.33 3.62 0.97
C CYS A 83 3.70 3.94 -0.39
N ILE A 84 4.02 3.17 -1.42
CA ILE A 84 3.50 3.37 -2.79
C ILE A 84 2.19 2.62 -2.98
N GLY A 85 2.16 1.32 -2.72
CA GLY A 85 0.98 0.47 -2.96
C GLY A 85 -0.25 0.96 -2.21
N GLU A 86 -0.18 1.10 -0.89
CA GLU A 86 -1.35 1.50 -0.08
C GLU A 86 -1.78 2.94 -0.34
N THR A 87 -0.85 3.86 -0.62
CA THR A 87 -1.23 5.23 -1.04
C THR A 87 -2.04 5.20 -2.34
N VAL A 88 -1.63 4.39 -3.32
CA VAL A 88 -2.36 4.23 -4.57
C VAL A 88 -3.68 3.53 -4.33
N ALA A 89 -3.72 2.45 -3.53
CA ALA A 89 -4.93 1.70 -3.21
C ALA A 89 -5.97 2.57 -2.50
N ALA A 90 -5.55 3.43 -1.55
CA ALA A 90 -6.42 4.38 -0.87
C ALA A 90 -7.10 5.34 -1.85
N ILE A 91 -6.33 5.92 -2.79
CA ILE A 91 -6.86 6.86 -3.79
C ILE A 91 -7.74 6.11 -4.81
N GLU A 92 -7.35 4.91 -5.22
CA GLU A 92 -8.14 4.05 -6.10
C GLU A 92 -9.51 3.72 -5.47
N ALA A 93 -9.53 3.27 -4.21
CA ALA A 93 -10.75 2.96 -3.49
C ALA A 93 -11.65 4.20 -3.30
N ALA A 94 -11.05 5.36 -2.98
CA ALA A 94 -11.79 6.62 -2.86
C ALA A 94 -12.43 7.06 -4.20
N GLU A 95 -11.68 6.96 -5.31
CA GLU A 95 -12.20 7.28 -6.64
C GLU A 95 -13.34 6.33 -7.03
N ALA A 96 -13.18 5.04 -6.75
CA ALA A 96 -14.20 4.03 -7.01
C ALA A 96 -15.47 4.28 -6.17
N ALA A 97 -15.32 4.62 -4.88
CA ALA A 97 -16.43 4.95 -4.00
C ALA A 97 -17.24 6.15 -4.50
N ALA A 98 -16.54 7.21 -4.95
CA ALA A 98 -17.16 8.44 -5.45
C ALA A 98 -18.07 8.21 -6.66
N HIS A 99 -17.81 7.16 -7.45
CA HIS A 99 -18.55 6.85 -8.66
C HIS A 99 -19.46 5.61 -8.55
N ALA A 100 -19.33 4.81 -7.48
CA ALA A 100 -20.18 3.64 -7.27
C ALA A 100 -21.65 4.04 -7.09
N SER A 101 -22.55 3.41 -7.85
CA SER A 101 -23.99 3.66 -7.80
C SER A 101 -24.68 2.91 -6.67
N ASP A 102 -24.21 1.71 -6.34
CA ASP A 102 -24.74 0.91 -5.23
C ASP A 102 -24.24 1.49 -3.88
N PRO A 103 -25.16 1.89 -2.97
CA PRO A 103 -24.78 2.43 -1.67
C PRO A 103 -23.95 1.47 -0.81
N VAL A 104 -24.15 0.16 -0.93
CA VAL A 104 -23.39 -0.86 -0.20
C VAL A 104 -21.95 -0.89 -0.70
N VAL A 105 -21.76 -0.90 -2.03
CA VAL A 105 -20.43 -0.86 -2.64
C VAL A 105 -19.69 0.41 -2.26
N ARG A 106 -20.37 1.57 -2.27
CA ARG A 106 -19.79 2.84 -1.84
C ARG A 106 -19.27 2.79 -0.40
N VAL A 107 -20.10 2.36 0.56
CA VAL A 107 -19.70 2.30 1.99
C VAL A 107 -18.52 1.35 2.20
N ILE A 108 -18.49 0.23 1.46
CA ILE A 108 -17.36 -0.71 1.50
C ILE A 108 -16.07 -0.03 1.02
N LEU A 109 -16.12 0.62 -0.14
CA LEU A 109 -14.94 1.27 -0.73
C LEU A 109 -14.47 2.48 0.08
N GLU A 110 -15.37 3.24 0.70
CA GLU A 110 -15.02 4.31 1.64
C GLU A 110 -14.27 3.76 2.86
N GLY A 111 -14.72 2.62 3.39
CA GLY A 111 -14.03 1.91 4.47
C GLY A 111 -12.64 1.46 4.06
N ILE A 112 -12.51 0.79 2.91
CA ILE A 112 -11.21 0.36 2.36
C ILE A 112 -10.30 1.57 2.17
N ALA A 113 -10.77 2.65 1.55
CA ALA A 113 -9.95 3.85 1.34
C ALA A 113 -9.40 4.44 2.66
N ALA A 114 -10.22 4.47 3.71
CA ALA A 114 -9.81 4.95 5.02
C ALA A 114 -8.82 4.00 5.72
N ASP A 115 -8.93 2.70 5.49
CA ASP A 115 -8.05 1.67 6.03
C ASP A 115 -6.69 1.70 5.32
N GLU A 116 -6.67 1.72 3.98
CA GLU A 116 -5.44 1.82 3.18
C GLU A 116 -4.67 3.12 3.44
N HIS A 117 -5.37 4.21 3.73
CA HIS A 117 -4.72 5.43 4.17
C HIS A 117 -3.90 5.21 5.46
N ARG A 118 -4.46 4.49 6.46
CA ARG A 118 -3.74 4.17 7.71
C ARG A 118 -2.61 3.16 7.47
N HIS A 119 -2.76 2.25 6.52
CA HIS A 119 -1.71 1.30 6.13
C HIS A 119 -0.52 2.04 5.49
N ALA A 120 -0.79 3.00 4.60
CA ALA A 120 0.23 3.89 4.04
C ALA A 120 0.95 4.68 5.14
N GLU A 121 0.21 5.25 6.10
CA GLU A 121 0.81 5.95 7.25
C GLU A 121 1.71 5.05 8.09
N LEU A 122 1.30 3.81 8.35
CA LEU A 122 2.12 2.80 9.04
C LEU A 122 3.45 2.57 8.29
N ALA A 123 3.39 2.40 6.98
CA ALA A 123 4.59 2.23 6.16
C ALA A 123 5.53 3.44 6.25
N TRP A 124 5.00 4.67 6.15
CA TRP A 124 5.81 5.88 6.30
C TRP A 124 6.41 6.04 7.69
N LYS A 125 5.70 5.63 8.75
CA LYS A 125 6.23 5.62 10.12
C LYS A 125 7.37 4.63 10.29
N TYR A 126 7.27 3.45 9.68
CA TYR A 126 8.36 2.49 9.65
C TYR A 126 9.60 3.08 8.93
N VAL A 127 9.42 3.69 7.76
CA VAL A 127 10.52 4.33 7.03
C VAL A 127 11.14 5.46 7.85
N ASP A 128 10.33 6.29 8.53
CA ASP A 128 10.82 7.33 9.44
C ASP A 128 11.67 6.76 10.57
N TRP A 129 11.21 5.67 11.19
CA TRP A 129 11.95 4.97 12.23
C TRP A 129 13.26 4.39 11.72
N MET A 130 13.26 3.73 10.56
CA MET A 130 14.48 3.20 9.93
C MET A 130 15.50 4.31 9.65
N LEU A 131 15.06 5.44 9.07
CA LEU A 131 15.92 6.59 8.81
C LEU A 131 16.49 7.22 10.10
N SER A 132 15.76 7.13 11.22
CA SER A 132 16.24 7.62 12.52
C SER A 132 17.43 6.85 13.07
N GLN A 133 17.67 5.62 12.59
CA GLN A 133 18.82 4.80 12.96
C GLN A 133 20.13 5.27 12.29
N GLY A 134 20.08 6.26 11.39
CA GLY A 134 21.25 7.02 10.94
C GLY A 134 21.97 6.49 9.70
N ASP A 135 21.36 5.60 8.92
CA ASP A 135 21.98 5.05 7.71
C ASP A 135 21.61 5.86 6.45
N GLU A 136 22.59 6.58 5.88
CA GLU A 136 22.41 7.34 4.63
C GLU A 136 22.05 6.45 3.44
N ALA A 137 22.42 5.16 3.46
CA ALA A 137 22.04 4.20 2.44
C ALA A 137 20.52 3.93 2.42
N MET A 138 19.84 4.05 3.56
CA MET A 138 18.38 3.92 3.63
C MET A 138 17.67 5.09 2.94
N ALA A 139 18.18 6.32 3.10
CA ALA A 139 17.65 7.49 2.40
C ALA A 139 17.86 7.39 0.88
N ALA A 140 19.02 6.88 0.46
CA ALA A 140 19.29 6.61 -0.96
C ALA A 140 18.35 5.52 -1.52
N THR A 141 18.09 4.47 -0.74
CA THR A 141 17.15 3.40 -1.10
C THR A 141 15.73 3.94 -1.30
N LEU A 142 15.24 4.79 -0.38
CA LEU A 142 13.93 5.44 -0.51
C LEU A 142 13.80 6.23 -1.82
N LEU A 143 14.81 7.04 -2.16
CA LEU A 143 14.79 7.82 -3.39
C LEU A 143 14.81 6.93 -4.63
N ALA A 144 15.68 5.92 -4.65
CA ALA A 144 15.83 5.02 -5.80
C ALA A 144 14.53 4.24 -6.08
N GLU A 145 13.85 3.75 -5.05
CA GLU A 145 12.59 3.02 -5.21
C GLU A 145 11.45 3.92 -5.73
N ILE A 146 11.38 5.17 -5.26
CA ILE A 146 10.38 6.14 -5.74
C ILE A 146 10.66 6.57 -7.17
N GLU A 147 11.93 6.77 -7.52
CA GLU A 147 12.34 7.07 -8.90
C GLU A 147 11.99 5.92 -9.83
N ALA A 148 12.32 4.68 -9.46
CA ALA A 148 11.97 3.49 -10.23
C ALA A 148 10.45 3.37 -10.45
N ALA A 149 9.66 3.59 -9.40
CA ALA A 149 8.19 3.57 -9.49
C ALA A 149 7.64 4.70 -10.37
N THR A 150 8.24 5.88 -10.31
CA THR A 150 7.86 7.03 -11.16
C THR A 150 8.15 6.75 -12.63
N VAL A 151 9.31 6.16 -12.93
CA VAL A 151 9.69 5.76 -14.29
C VAL A 151 8.71 4.71 -14.82
N ASP A 152 8.41 3.66 -14.04
CA ASP A 152 7.44 2.62 -14.40
C ASP A 152 6.04 3.20 -14.68
N ALA A 153 5.58 4.13 -13.84
CA ALA A 153 4.28 4.79 -14.02
C ALA A 153 4.23 5.74 -15.24
N SER A 154 5.37 6.11 -15.80
CA SER A 154 5.46 6.98 -16.99
C SER A 154 5.47 6.21 -18.33
N VAL A 155 5.63 4.88 -18.29
CA VAL A 155 5.68 4.04 -19.49
C VAL A 155 4.34 4.12 -20.25
N PRO A 156 4.35 4.44 -21.57
CA PRO A 156 3.13 4.46 -22.38
C PRO A 156 2.45 3.08 -22.42
N PHE A 157 1.12 3.06 -22.34
CA PHE A 157 0.33 1.84 -22.44
C PHE A 157 -0.75 1.95 -23.51
N THR A 158 -1.13 0.80 -24.09
CA THR A 158 -2.24 0.72 -25.05
C THR A 158 -3.56 0.47 -24.33
N VAL A 159 -4.48 1.44 -24.44
CA VAL A 159 -5.85 1.29 -23.93
C VAL A 159 -6.54 0.16 -24.69
N ARG A 160 -7.06 -0.83 -23.97
CA ARG A 160 -8.02 -1.80 -24.53
C ARG A 160 -9.42 -1.21 -24.32
N GLU A 161 -10.20 -1.09 -25.39
CA GLU A 161 -11.63 -0.73 -25.28
C GLU A 161 -12.36 -1.79 -24.43
N GLY A 162 -13.03 -1.36 -23.35
CA GLY A 162 -13.71 -2.27 -22.43
C GLY A 162 -14.13 -1.70 -21.07
N ASP A 163 -13.69 -0.50 -20.68
CA ASP A 163 -13.92 0.05 -19.33
C ASP A 163 -15.31 0.72 -19.12
N GLY A 164 -16.19 0.69 -20.13
CA GLY A 164 -17.52 1.30 -20.04
C GLY A 164 -18.41 0.57 -19.02
N GLY A 165 -18.80 1.27 -17.95
CA GLY A 165 -19.75 0.76 -16.94
C GLY A 165 -19.13 0.00 -15.75
N LEU A 166 -17.82 -0.21 -15.70
CA LEU A 166 -17.19 -0.81 -14.50
C LEU A 166 -17.16 0.17 -13.32
N LEU A 167 -16.98 1.45 -13.63
CA LEU A 167 -16.82 2.49 -12.62
C LEU A 167 -18.09 2.70 -11.77
N GLU A 168 -19.28 2.58 -12.36
CA GLU A 168 -20.56 2.64 -11.63
C GLU A 168 -20.76 1.46 -10.67
N HIS A 169 -20.02 0.37 -10.87
CA HIS A 169 -19.95 -0.77 -9.96
C HIS A 169 -18.75 -0.70 -9.00
N GLY A 170 -18.05 0.43 -8.94
CA GLY A 170 -16.91 0.61 -8.05
C GLY A 170 -15.64 -0.12 -8.51
N ALA A 171 -15.53 -0.43 -9.80
CA ALA A 171 -14.33 -1.01 -10.40
C ALA A 171 -13.65 -0.02 -11.36
N LEU A 172 -12.39 0.31 -11.08
CA LEU A 172 -11.60 1.21 -11.93
C LEU A 172 -11.07 0.46 -13.15
N GLY A 173 -11.25 1.06 -14.32
CA GLY A 173 -10.57 0.64 -15.55
C GLY A 173 -9.06 0.90 -15.50
N GLU A 174 -8.28 0.12 -16.26
CA GLU A 174 -6.80 0.19 -16.25
C GLU A 174 -6.29 1.60 -16.57
N THR A 175 -6.97 2.32 -17.47
CA THR A 175 -6.60 3.69 -17.84
C THR A 175 -6.64 4.63 -16.62
N LEU A 176 -7.69 4.51 -15.82
CA LEU A 176 -7.91 5.35 -14.64
C LEU A 176 -6.94 4.98 -13.52
N ARG A 177 -6.71 3.67 -13.30
CA ARG A 177 -5.71 3.17 -12.35
C ARG A 177 -4.31 3.68 -12.65
N ARG A 178 -3.89 3.63 -13.92
CA ARG A 178 -2.59 4.16 -14.37
C ARG A 178 -2.46 5.67 -14.14
N ARG A 179 -3.54 6.41 -14.39
CA ARG A 179 -3.59 7.86 -14.11
C ARG A 179 -3.42 8.13 -12.62
N ILE A 180 -4.23 7.49 -11.78
CA ILE A 180 -4.19 7.62 -10.32
C ILE A 180 -2.80 7.27 -9.79
N ARG A 181 -2.21 6.16 -10.22
CA ARG A 181 -0.86 5.76 -9.80
C ARG A 181 0.19 6.84 -10.08
N ARG A 182 0.17 7.43 -11.28
CA ARG A 182 1.10 8.49 -11.66
C ARG A 182 0.90 9.75 -10.82
N GLU A 183 -0.34 10.16 -10.62
CA GLU A 183 -0.69 11.34 -9.82
C GLU A 183 -0.33 11.15 -8.33
N ALA A 184 -0.66 9.99 -7.76
CA ALA A 184 -0.30 9.62 -6.40
C ALA A 184 1.22 9.67 -6.16
N LEU A 185 2.00 9.13 -7.10
CA LEU A 185 3.47 9.19 -7.03
C LEU A 185 4.00 10.62 -7.04
N ALA A 186 3.48 11.45 -7.97
CA ALA A 186 3.95 12.81 -8.17
C ALA A 186 3.52 13.79 -7.06
N GLU A 187 2.29 13.64 -6.57
CA GLU A 187 1.63 14.62 -5.69
C GLU A 187 1.64 14.22 -4.22
N VAL A 188 1.84 12.94 -3.90
CA VAL A 188 1.82 12.44 -2.51
C VAL A 188 3.14 11.76 -2.16
N VAL A 189 3.48 10.65 -2.82
CA VAL A 189 4.63 9.80 -2.42
C VAL A 189 5.96 10.54 -2.51
N ALA A 190 6.27 11.15 -3.66
CA ALA A 190 7.55 11.84 -3.85
C ALA A 190 7.70 13.09 -2.96
N PRO A 191 6.67 13.93 -2.76
CA PRO A 191 6.69 14.98 -1.73
C PRO A 191 6.95 14.45 -0.31
N CYS A 192 6.24 13.40 0.13
CA CYS A 192 6.41 12.81 1.45
C CYS A 192 7.85 12.32 1.68
N ALA A 193 8.43 11.61 0.72
CA ALA A 193 9.82 11.15 0.83
C ALA A 193 10.83 12.29 0.91
N ARG A 194 10.67 13.33 0.09
CA ARG A 194 11.56 14.50 0.12
C ARG A 194 11.51 15.20 1.47
N GLU A 195 10.30 15.37 2.03
CA GLU A 195 10.10 16.00 3.33
C GLU A 195 10.70 15.15 4.46
N LEU A 196 10.49 13.83 4.42
CA LEU A 196 11.05 12.90 5.40
C LEU A 196 12.58 12.93 5.41
N ILE A 197 13.22 12.88 4.24
CA ILE A 197 14.68 12.99 4.12
C ILE A 197 15.16 14.36 4.62
N ARG A 198 14.43 15.44 4.31
CA ARG A 198 14.77 16.78 4.80
C ARG A 198 14.74 16.85 6.33
N LYS A 199 13.72 16.28 6.97
CA LYS A 199 13.60 16.18 8.43
C LYS A 199 14.83 15.50 9.05
N HIS A 200 15.25 14.35 8.52
CA HIS A 200 16.40 13.60 9.04
C HIS A 200 17.74 14.32 8.83
N ARG A 201 17.95 14.94 7.66
CA ARG A 201 19.15 15.76 7.39
C ARG A 201 19.28 16.96 8.34
N GLN A 202 18.16 17.59 8.70
CA GLN A 202 18.17 18.71 9.65
C GLN A 202 18.47 18.25 11.08
N THR A 203 17.97 17.07 11.47
CA THR A 203 18.24 16.48 12.79
C THR A 203 19.70 16.11 12.93
N ALA A 204 20.30 15.44 11.93
CA ALA A 204 21.73 15.11 11.91
C ALA A 204 22.63 16.34 12.05
N ARG A 205 22.29 17.45 11.37
CA ARG A 205 23.03 18.72 11.47
C ARG A 205 22.95 19.41 12.83
N ARG A 206 21.92 19.13 13.63
CA ARG A 206 21.77 19.72 14.98
C ARG A 206 22.50 18.92 16.06
N SER A 207 22.77 17.64 15.79
CA SER A 207 23.45 16.73 16.71
C SER A 207 24.97 16.66 16.51
N ALA A 208 25.48 17.31 15.46
CA ALA A 208 26.92 17.44 15.14
C ALA A 208 27.45 18.81 15.58
#